data_AF-A0A920KT24-F1
#
_entry.id   AF-A0A920KT24-F1
#
_cell.length_a   1.000
_cell.length_b   1.000
_cell.length_c   1.000
_cell.angle_alpha   90.00
_cell.angle_beta   90.00
_cell.angle_gamma   90.00
#
_symmetry.space_group_name_H-M   'P 1'
#
loop_
_entity.id
_entity.type
_entity.pdbx_description
1 polymer ?
#
loop_
_entity_poly.entity_id
_entity_poly.type
_entity_poly.pdbx_seq_one_letter_code
_entity_poly.pdbx_strand_id
1 'polypeptide(L)'
;MENNELLYLCMVAFTCYGFNLAQGLRAAINRGDTVRITPKILCFVFCISVSVIAIIINLKSPYSSLIIYLHVLIMIFQSAMIWYRKPN
;
A
#
# COMPACT_ATOMS: atom_id res chain seq x y z
N MET A 1 7.14 -27.77 -7.76
CA MET A 1 6.04 -26.82 -7.45
C MET A 1 6.62 -25.44 -7.58
N GLU A 2 6.06 -24.63 -8.47
CA GLU A 2 6.44 -23.24 -8.64
C GLU A 2 6.26 -22.48 -7.31
N ASN A 3 7.16 -21.56 -6.97
CA ASN A 3 7.19 -20.79 -5.71
C ASN A 3 6.00 -19.80 -5.54
N ASN A 4 4.82 -20.14 -6.08
CA ASN A 4 3.64 -19.29 -6.11
C ASN A 4 3.16 -18.96 -4.69
N GLU A 5 3.18 -19.92 -3.77
CA GLU A 5 2.82 -19.69 -2.36
C GLU A 5 3.76 -18.68 -1.68
N LEU A 6 5.07 -18.79 -1.93
CA LEU A 6 6.06 -17.84 -1.42
C LEU A 6 5.84 -16.45 -2.03
N LEU A 7 5.54 -16.36 -3.32
CA LEU A 7 5.21 -15.09 -3.98
C LEU A 7 3.96 -14.45 -3.37
N TYR A 8 2.89 -15.22 -3.15
CA TYR A 8 1.69 -14.74 -2.47
C TYR A 8 1.98 -14.25 -1.05
N LEU A 9 2.74 -15.03 -0.27
CA LEU A 9 3.14 -14.64 1.09
C LEU A 9 3.95 -13.34 1.08
N CYS A 10 4.91 -13.20 0.17
CA CYS A 10 5.68 -11.98 -0.01
C CYS A 10 4.77 -10.78 -0.35
N MET A 11 3.79 -10.95 -1.23
CA MET A 11 2.83 -9.87 -1.57
C MET A 11 2.01 -9.44 -0.37
N VAL A 12 1.51 -10.38 0.44
CA VAL A 12 0.79 -10.08 1.68
C VAL A 12 1.70 -9.32 2.64
N ALA A 13 2.92 -9.80 2.87
CA ALA A 13 3.88 -9.17 3.77
C ALA A 13 4.23 -7.74 3.34
N PHE A 14 4.53 -7.51 2.06
CA PHE A 14 4.82 -6.16 1.55
C PHE A 14 3.61 -5.23 1.63
N THR A 15 2.40 -5.75 1.38
CA THR A 15 1.17 -4.97 1.51
C THR A 15 0.95 -4.54 2.95
N CYS A 16 1.06 -5.47 3.92
CA CYS A 16 0.98 -5.17 5.35
C CYS A 16 2.03 -4.14 5.79
N TYR A 17 3.27 -4.27 5.29
CA TYR A 17 4.33 -3.31 5.60
C TYR A 17 4.03 -1.90 5.06
N GLY A 18 3.48 -1.81 3.84
CA GLY A 18 3.04 -0.54 3.25
C GLY A 18 1.94 0.12 4.07
N PHE A 19 0.98 -0.67 4.56
CA PHE A 19 -0.05 -0.20 5.49
C PHE A 19 0.52 0.34 6.79
N ASN A 20 1.45 -0.39 7.42
CA ASN A 20 2.07 0.04 8.67
C ASN A 20 2.84 1.36 8.48
N LEU A 21 3.56 1.52 7.36
CA LEU A 21 4.29 2.76 7.07
C LEU A 21 3.34 3.96 6.91
N ALA A 22 2.27 3.80 6.14
CA ALA A 22 1.28 4.86 5.93
C ALA A 22 0.52 5.21 7.22
N GLN A 23 0.19 4.21 8.05
CA GLN A 23 -0.41 4.44 9.37
C GLN A 23 0.54 5.17 10.32
N GLY A 24 1.83 4.79 10.35
CA GLY A 24 2.84 5.50 11.12
C GLY A 24 2.96 6.97 10.72
N LEU A 25 2.90 7.23 9.41
CA LEU A 25 2.90 8.59 8.86
C LEU A 25 1.63 9.37 9.26
N ARG A 26 0.47 8.74 9.17
CA ARG A 26 -0.81 9.33 9.58
C ARG A 26 -0.83 9.64 11.09
N ALA A 27 -0.29 8.75 11.92
CA ALA A 27 -0.19 8.97 13.34
C ALA A 27 0.68 10.20 13.66
N ALA A 28 1.82 10.37 12.97
CA ALA A 28 2.66 11.56 13.10
C ALA A 28 1.93 12.85 12.67
N ILE A 29 1.24 12.81 11.52
CA ILE A 29 0.42 13.95 11.05
C ILE A 29 -0.66 14.31 12.08
N ASN A 30 -1.34 13.32 12.66
CA ASN A 30 -2.40 13.52 13.65
C ASN A 30 -1.88 14.11 14.96
N ARG A 31 -0.65 13.76 15.38
CA ARG A 31 0.02 14.39 16.54
C ARG A 31 0.42 15.85 16.28
N GLY A 32 0.46 16.28 15.02
CA GLY A 32 0.94 17.60 14.62
C GLY A 32 2.45 17.63 14.36
N ASP A 33 3.10 16.46 14.24
CA ASP A 33 4.51 16.38 13.90
C ASP A 33 4.76 16.90 12.47
N THR A 34 5.91 17.54 12.25
CA THR A 34 6.31 18.01 10.93
C THR A 34 6.81 16.86 10.05
N VAL A 35 5.88 16.21 9.36
CA VAL A 35 6.20 15.16 8.39
C VAL A 35 6.74 15.76 7.09
N ARG A 36 8.04 15.57 6.85
CA ARG A 36 8.72 15.98 5.60
C ARG A 36 8.03 15.39 4.37
N ILE A 37 8.17 16.04 3.22
CA ILE A 37 7.59 15.57 1.96
C ILE A 37 8.24 14.28 1.45
N THR A 38 9.55 14.11 1.65
CA THR A 38 10.30 12.93 1.19
C THR A 38 9.73 11.60 1.69
N PRO A 39 9.48 11.37 3.01
CA PRO A 39 8.88 10.11 3.47
C PRO A 39 7.46 9.89 2.95
N LYS A 40 6.68 10.96 2.68
CA LYS A 40 5.36 10.84 2.05
C LYS A 40 5.46 10.26 0.64
N ILE A 41 6.38 10.80 -0.17
CA ILE A 41 6.62 10.34 -1.53
C ILE A 41 7.15 8.90 -1.53
N LEU A 42 8.15 8.59 -0.69
CA LEU A 42 8.70 7.23 -0.61
C LEU A 42 7.65 6.20 -0.18
N CYS A 43 6.84 6.51 0.83
CA CYS A 43 5.74 5.66 1.26
C CYS A 43 4.71 5.44 0.14
N PHE A 44 4.37 6.52 -0.58
CA PHE A 44 3.43 6.48 -1.69
C PHE A 44 3.95 5.58 -2.83
N VAL A 45 5.19 5.81 -3.29
CA VAL A 45 5.81 5.00 -4.35
C VAL A 45 5.91 3.53 -3.94
N PHE A 46 6.29 3.25 -2.70
CA PHE A 46 6.34 1.87 -2.20
C PHE A 46 4.97 1.18 -2.27
N CYS A 47 3.90 1.84 -1.79
CA CYS A 47 2.55 1.27 -1.78
C CYS A 47 1.99 1.03 -3.20
N ILE A 48 2.25 1.97 -4.13
CA ILE A 48 1.87 1.82 -5.54
C ILE A 48 2.61 0.65 -6.17
N SER A 49 3.93 0.56 -6.00
CA SER A 49 4.74 -0.52 -6.57
C SER A 49 4.28 -1.90 -6.12
N VAL A 50 4.03 -2.09 -4.81
CA VAL A 50 3.52 -3.36 -4.27
C VAL A 50 2.17 -3.72 -4.90
N SER A 51 1.27 -2.75 -5.04
CA SER A 51 -0.06 -2.97 -5.60
C SER A 51 -0.01 -3.32 -7.10
N VAL A 52 0.83 -2.64 -7.87
CA VAL A 52 1.04 -2.94 -9.29
C VAL A 52 1.61 -4.33 -9.48
N ILE A 53 2.64 -4.71 -8.70
CA ILE A 53 3.25 -6.04 -8.78
C ILE A 53 2.22 -7.12 -8.43
N ALA A 54 1.44 -6.92 -7.37
CA ALA A 54 0.40 -7.86 -6.95
C ALA A 54 -0.67 -8.06 -8.04
N ILE A 55 -1.10 -6.97 -8.70
CA ILE A 55 -2.03 -7.04 -9.84
C ILE A 55 -1.43 -7.85 -10.99
N ILE A 56 -0.18 -7.55 -11.38
CA ILE A 56 0.48 -8.19 -12.53
C ILE A 56 0.59 -9.71 -12.33
N ILE A 57 1.01 -10.14 -11.14
CA ILE A 57 1.15 -11.56 -10.80
C ILE A 57 -0.20 -12.28 -10.87
N ASN A 58 -1.28 -11.59 -10.51
CA ASN A 58 -2.61 -12.18 -10.36
C ASN A 58 -3.54 -11.98 -11.56
N LEU A 59 -3.07 -11.41 -12.67
CA LEU A 59 -3.90 -11.13 -13.87
C LEU A 59 -4.61 -12.38 -14.42
N LYS A 60 -3.96 -13.54 -14.35
CA LYS A 60 -4.49 -14.81 -14.86
C LYS A 60 -5.30 -15.61 -13.84
N SER A 61 -5.39 -15.12 -12.59
CA SER A 61 -6.15 -15.77 -11.52
C SER A 61 -7.65 -15.68 -11.81
N PRO A 62 -8.47 -16.70 -11.45
CA PRO A 62 -9.93 -16.58 -11.50
C PRO A 62 -10.46 -15.45 -10.58
N TYR A 63 -9.65 -15.00 -9.62
CA TYR A 63 -9.97 -13.90 -8.71
C TYR A 63 -9.37 -12.55 -9.13
N SER A 64 -8.85 -12.43 -10.36
CA SER A 64 -8.12 -11.24 -10.81
C SER A 64 -8.91 -9.94 -10.64
N SER A 65 -10.21 -9.93 -10.96
CA SER A 65 -11.06 -8.74 -10.79
C SER A 65 -11.17 -8.30 -9.33
N LEU A 66 -11.30 -9.24 -8.40
CA LEU A 66 -11.36 -8.95 -6.96
C LEU A 66 -10.02 -8.41 -6.45
N ILE A 67 -8.92 -9.01 -6.89
CA ILE A 67 -7.56 -8.59 -6.52
C ILE A 67 -7.26 -7.18 -7.05
N ILE A 68 -7.61 -6.90 -8.31
CA ILE A 68 -7.48 -5.56 -8.90
C ILE A 68 -8.30 -4.55 -8.10
N TYR A 69 -9.58 -4.84 -7.84
CA TYR A 69 -10.44 -3.97 -7.05
C TYR A 69 -9.83 -3.67 -5.67
N LEU A 70 -9.37 -4.70 -4.96
CA LEU A 70 -8.76 -4.57 -3.65
C LEU A 70 -7.50 -3.69 -3.70
N HIS A 71 -6.58 -3.93 -4.64
CA HIS A 71 -5.35 -3.15 -4.73
C HIS A 71 -5.60 -1.71 -5.17
N VAL A 72 -6.58 -1.44 -6.04
CA VAL A 72 -7.00 -0.07 -6.35
C VAL A 72 -7.54 0.63 -5.11
N LEU A 73 -8.40 -0.04 -4.33
CA LEU A 73 -8.92 0.48 -3.07
C LEU A 73 -7.79 0.80 -2.08
N ILE A 74 -6.82 -0.10 -1.94
CA ILE A 74 -5.63 0.09 -1.10
C ILE A 74 -4.88 1.35 -1.55
N MET A 75 -4.58 1.50 -2.84
CA MET A 75 -3.85 2.66 -3.35
C MET A 75 -4.57 3.98 -3.03
N ILE A 76 -5.89 4.05 -3.23
CA ILE A 76 -6.70 5.24 -2.89
C ILE A 76 -6.64 5.52 -1.38
N PHE A 77 -6.84 4.49 -0.55
CA PHE A 77 -6.83 4.61 0.89
C PHE A 77 -5.47 5.11 1.42
N GLN A 78 -4.36 4.53 0.96
CA GLN A 78 -3.02 4.97 1.36
C GLN A 78 -2.74 6.41 0.93
N SER A 79 -3.19 6.78 -0.27
CA SER A 79 -3.07 8.15 -0.77
C SER A 79 -3.74 9.14 0.19
N ALA A 80 -4.99 8.85 0.58
CA ALA A 80 -5.72 9.69 1.53
C ALA A 80 -4.97 9.80 2.89
N MET A 81 -4.46 8.69 3.41
CA MET A 81 -3.74 8.66 4.70
C MET A 81 -2.47 9.51 4.71
N ILE A 82 -1.72 9.52 3.61
CA ILE A 82 -0.44 10.22 3.48
C ILE A 82 -0.63 11.73 3.23
N TRP A 83 -1.62 12.07 2.41
CA TRP A 83 -1.77 13.43 1.86
C TRP A 83 -2.78 14.29 2.62
N TYR A 84 -3.76 13.70 3.32
CA TYR A 84 -4.70 14.49 4.09
C TYR A 84 -4.04 15.15 5.29
N ARG A 85 -4.40 16.41 5.49
CA ARG A 85 -3.96 17.21 6.63
C ARG A 85 -4.49 16.60 7.93
N LYS A 86 -3.89 17.02 9.04
CA LYS A 86 -4.42 16.78 10.39
C LYS A 86 -5.93 17.14 10.41
N PRO A 87 -6.79 16.27 10.97
CA PRO A 87 -8.20 16.61 11.18
C PRO A 87 -8.31 17.81 12.13
N ASN A 88 -9.29 18.68 11.89
CA ASN A 88 -9.58 19.82 12.76
C ASN A 88 -10.01 19.36 14.15
#